data_AF-A0A955RFT8-F1
#
_entry.id   AF-A0A955RFT8-F1
#
_cell.length_a   1.000
_cell.length_b   1.000
_cell.length_c   1.000
_cell.angle_alpha   90.00
_cell.angle_beta   90.00
_cell.angle_gamma   90.00
#
_symmetry.space_group_name_H-M   'P 1'
#
loop_
_entity.id
_entity.type
_entity.pdbx_description
1 polymer ?
#
loop_
_entity_poly.entity_id
_entity_poly.type
_entity_poly.pdbx_seq_one_letter_code
_entity_poly.pdbx_strand_id
1 'polypeptide(L)'
;MREALEAWLASAARGGDAFAAVRSAAEAVANQPWDVVQLAGRLARAKYSIAEEDLGLTPALKVVAPEARSAIARIDQGQPFPHYDATGRAGRGAFDTPVDMARRVVRATLRAVEGQLTTGLDTACGTGAFLLAMAEAGIPEIYGTDLDELALEVARIAVPHARIVRDDALRHGPQVDVMCGNPPYVPPELQDREMRKELRRRFPWLKGRFDLVVPFAAVAVDRVRPGGAAGLVMPFAAMVQPYGSVLRRRWVERHHLVELSGPMGFPGVSIEVALVVLQNGTGPRPLPSGVAPEELLWLDNVPLDPILQPGDVDLIESIRTRCVTLGSLATVDTGLVAHGPAGGKGSLIHDEPAPGRKPYADARDFFAGHRRWIEYAPAKMHRPKSPALFEPNKVVVQRIRGKGPVKAAVDRNGTFVGHTCTVVVPRHPLLDLDRLVGLVTDPLISGFLRLERGQRIDLYPKDVASIPISMEWLSTPGMTVAEMLGLTTESEARLERAPGR
;
A
#
# COMPACT_ATOMS: atom_id res chain seq x y z
N MET A 1 -22.61 18.23 -11.75
CA MET A 1 -22.98 17.85 -10.36
C MET A 1 -24.36 18.33 -9.97
N ARG A 2 -24.68 19.62 -10.15
CA ARG A 2 -26.00 20.20 -9.82
C ARG A 2 -27.16 19.39 -10.41
N GLU A 3 -27.16 19.19 -11.72
CA GLU A 3 -28.18 18.43 -12.47
C GLU A 3 -28.38 17.00 -11.91
N ALA A 4 -27.30 16.22 -11.78
CA ALA A 4 -27.37 14.88 -11.21
C ALA A 4 -27.94 14.86 -9.77
N LEU A 5 -27.55 15.84 -8.94
CA LEU A 5 -28.04 15.95 -7.56
C LEU A 5 -29.52 16.33 -7.51
N GLU A 6 -29.96 17.27 -8.34
CA GLU A 6 -31.37 17.67 -8.44
C GLU A 6 -32.26 16.49 -8.87
N ALA A 7 -31.81 15.70 -9.86
CA ALA A 7 -32.51 14.49 -10.29
C ALA A 7 -32.55 13.41 -9.19
N TRP A 8 -31.44 13.22 -8.46
CA TRP A 8 -31.38 12.34 -7.30
C TRP A 8 -32.41 12.73 -6.24
N LEU A 9 -32.42 14.02 -5.85
CA LEU A 9 -33.30 14.56 -4.82
C LEU A 9 -34.77 14.47 -5.22
N ALA A 10 -35.09 14.81 -6.47
CA ALA A 10 -36.45 14.73 -6.99
C ALA A 10 -36.98 13.28 -6.99
N SER A 11 -36.12 12.31 -7.31
CA SER A 11 -36.47 10.87 -7.27
C SER A 11 -36.69 10.40 -5.82
N ALA A 12 -35.78 10.75 -4.92
CA ALA A 12 -35.86 10.40 -3.50
C ALA A 12 -37.11 11.01 -2.83
N ALA A 13 -37.42 12.28 -3.11
CA ALA A 13 -38.59 12.97 -2.56
C ALA A 13 -39.94 12.34 -2.97
N ARG A 14 -39.98 11.63 -4.10
CA ARG A 14 -41.17 10.87 -4.55
C ARG A 14 -41.28 9.47 -3.93
N GLY A 15 -40.48 9.17 -2.90
CA GLY A 15 -40.42 7.86 -2.27
C GLY A 15 -39.48 6.87 -2.97
N GLY A 16 -38.62 7.35 -3.88
CA GLY A 16 -37.56 6.53 -4.47
C GLY A 16 -36.53 6.11 -3.44
N ASP A 17 -36.15 4.83 -3.47
CA ASP A 17 -35.03 4.32 -2.68
C ASP A 17 -33.68 4.81 -3.23
N ALA A 18 -32.59 4.42 -2.58
CA ALA A 18 -31.24 4.81 -3.01
C ALA A 18 -30.94 4.38 -4.45
N PHE A 19 -31.46 3.23 -4.89
CA PHE A 19 -31.26 2.71 -6.24
C PHE A 19 -31.97 3.58 -7.28
N ALA A 20 -33.25 3.86 -7.08
CA ALA A 20 -34.04 4.72 -7.96
C ALA A 20 -33.46 6.14 -8.03
N ALA A 21 -32.98 6.69 -6.91
CA ALA A 21 -32.38 8.01 -6.87
C ALA A 21 -31.05 8.08 -7.65
N VAL A 22 -30.18 7.09 -7.49
CA VAL A 22 -28.91 6.99 -8.22
C VAL A 22 -29.14 6.79 -9.71
N ARG A 23 -30.09 5.95 -10.11
CA ARG A 23 -30.45 5.76 -11.51
C ARG A 23 -30.91 7.06 -12.15
N SER A 24 -31.81 7.80 -11.50
CA SER A 24 -32.27 9.11 -11.99
C SER A 24 -31.13 10.12 -12.11
N ALA A 25 -30.19 10.12 -11.17
CA ALA A 25 -29.00 10.96 -11.25
C ALA A 25 -28.10 10.63 -12.45
N ALA A 26 -27.92 9.34 -12.74
CA ALA A 26 -27.14 8.85 -13.87
C ALA A 26 -27.82 9.18 -15.21
N GLU A 27 -29.13 8.93 -15.33
CA GLU A 27 -29.93 9.27 -16.52
C GLU A 27 -29.88 10.76 -16.85
N ALA A 28 -29.92 11.63 -15.83
CA ALA A 28 -29.89 13.08 -16.00
C ALA A 28 -28.59 13.59 -16.67
N VAL A 29 -27.47 12.86 -16.54
CA VAL A 29 -26.18 13.24 -17.14
C VAL A 29 -25.70 12.23 -18.19
N ALA A 30 -26.60 11.38 -18.70
CA ALA A 30 -26.25 10.27 -19.59
C ALA A 30 -25.63 10.70 -20.94
N ASN A 31 -25.83 11.95 -21.36
CA ASN A 31 -25.22 12.51 -22.56
C ASN A 31 -23.68 12.70 -22.43
N GLN A 32 -23.16 12.67 -21.20
CA GLN A 32 -21.74 12.76 -20.90
C GLN A 32 -21.33 11.52 -20.08
N PRO A 33 -20.90 10.41 -20.71
CA PRO A 33 -20.63 9.15 -20.01
C PRO A 33 -19.64 9.27 -18.84
N TRP A 34 -18.62 10.13 -18.96
CA TRP A 34 -17.70 10.38 -17.85
C TRP A 34 -18.34 11.13 -16.68
N ASP A 35 -19.31 12.01 -16.94
CA ASP A 35 -20.10 12.64 -15.89
C ASP A 35 -20.98 11.62 -15.17
N VAL A 36 -21.51 10.61 -15.88
CA VAL A 36 -22.21 9.47 -15.25
C VAL A 36 -21.26 8.74 -14.28
N VAL A 37 -20.11 8.28 -14.77
CA VAL A 37 -19.12 7.54 -13.96
C VAL A 37 -18.68 8.33 -12.72
N GLN A 38 -18.45 9.65 -12.87
CA GLN A 38 -17.91 10.49 -11.80
C GLN A 38 -18.96 11.05 -10.84
N LEU A 39 -20.02 11.66 -11.38
CA LEU A 39 -21.01 12.40 -10.60
C LEU A 39 -22.07 11.47 -10.04
N ALA A 40 -22.71 10.66 -10.88
CA ALA A 40 -23.68 9.67 -10.41
C ALA A 40 -22.98 8.57 -9.60
N GLY A 41 -21.74 8.22 -9.96
CA GLY A 41 -20.90 7.37 -9.12
C GLY A 41 -20.68 7.94 -7.72
N ARG A 42 -20.42 9.25 -7.58
CA ARG A 42 -20.29 9.90 -6.26
C ARG A 42 -21.56 9.77 -5.44
N LEU A 43 -22.73 9.89 -6.08
CA LEU A 43 -24.03 9.74 -5.44
C LEU A 43 -24.32 8.27 -5.08
N ALA A 44 -23.91 7.30 -5.92
CA ALA A 44 -24.04 5.87 -5.64
C ALA A 44 -23.33 5.42 -4.36
N ARG A 45 -22.24 6.11 -4.00
CA ARG A 45 -21.47 5.86 -2.78
C ARG A 45 -21.94 6.68 -1.58
N ALA A 46 -22.81 7.67 -1.79
CA ALA A 46 -23.31 8.49 -0.70
C ALA A 46 -24.32 7.70 0.13
N LYS A 47 -24.36 7.96 1.44
CA LYS A 47 -25.35 7.36 2.33
C LYS A 47 -26.68 8.08 2.14
N TYR A 48 -27.72 7.31 1.82
CA TYR A 48 -29.10 7.82 1.84
C TYR A 48 -29.48 8.15 3.30
N SER A 49 -29.78 9.41 3.57
CA SER A 49 -30.08 9.92 4.92
C SER A 49 -31.31 10.84 4.88
N ILE A 50 -31.95 11.06 6.03
CA ILE A 50 -33.05 12.02 6.18
C ILE A 50 -32.50 13.25 6.91
N ALA A 51 -32.84 14.44 6.41
CA ALA A 51 -32.41 15.70 7.02
C ALA A 51 -33.13 15.92 8.36
N GLU A 52 -32.37 16.08 9.45
CA GLU A 52 -32.92 16.37 10.79
C GLU A 52 -33.32 17.84 10.94
N GLU A 53 -32.73 18.71 10.13
CA GLU A 53 -32.94 20.16 10.05
C GLU A 53 -32.73 20.64 8.60
N ASP A 54 -33.14 21.87 8.30
CA ASP A 54 -32.87 22.51 7.01
C ASP A 54 -31.35 22.63 6.79
N LEU A 55 -30.86 22.16 5.64
CA LEU A 55 -29.44 22.16 5.31
C LEU A 55 -29.13 22.48 3.85
N GLY A 56 -27.90 22.88 3.58
CA GLY A 56 -27.34 23.05 2.25
C GLY A 56 -26.34 21.95 1.90
N LEU A 57 -26.26 21.57 0.62
CA LEU A 57 -25.25 20.63 0.12
C LEU A 57 -24.29 21.29 -0.87
N THR A 58 -23.00 21.10 -0.65
CA THR A 58 -21.94 21.52 -1.60
C THR A 58 -21.79 20.51 -2.76
N PRO A 59 -21.05 20.83 -3.85
CA PRO A 59 -20.75 19.86 -4.92
C PRO A 59 -19.99 18.61 -4.45
N ALA A 60 -19.34 18.68 -3.29
CA ALA A 60 -18.65 17.56 -2.66
C ALA A 60 -19.55 16.79 -1.68
N LEU A 61 -20.86 17.07 -1.65
CA LEU A 61 -21.84 16.48 -0.74
C LEU A 61 -21.54 16.73 0.75
N LYS A 62 -20.77 17.79 1.05
CA LYS A 62 -20.61 18.28 2.42
C LYS A 62 -21.84 19.09 2.82
N VAL A 63 -22.34 18.81 4.02
CA VAL A 63 -23.41 19.57 4.68
C VAL A 63 -22.86 20.94 5.11
N VAL A 64 -23.60 21.99 4.78
CA VAL A 64 -23.34 23.40 5.12
C VAL A 64 -24.67 24.07 5.50
N ALA A 65 -24.62 25.30 6.01
CA ALA A 65 -25.83 26.09 6.23
C ALA A 65 -26.62 26.27 4.91
N PRO A 66 -27.97 26.28 4.93
CA PRO A 66 -28.79 26.40 3.72
C PRO A 66 -28.45 27.61 2.84
N GLU A 67 -28.08 28.73 3.47
CA GLU A 67 -27.76 30.01 2.82
C GLU A 67 -26.27 30.15 2.47
N ALA A 68 -25.45 29.12 2.73
CA ALA A 68 -24.03 29.17 2.42
C ALA A 68 -23.81 29.35 0.91
N ARG A 69 -22.93 30.30 0.52
CA ARG A 69 -22.58 30.54 -0.90
C ARG A 69 -22.04 29.29 -1.64
N SER A 70 -21.52 28.32 -0.90
CA SER A 70 -21.00 27.06 -1.42
C SER A 70 -22.08 26.00 -1.65
N ALA A 71 -23.31 26.22 -1.20
CA ALA A 71 -24.43 25.30 -1.38
C ALA A 71 -24.93 25.32 -2.83
N ILE A 72 -25.14 24.14 -3.40
CA ILE A 72 -25.75 23.94 -4.71
C ILE A 72 -27.15 23.35 -4.63
N ALA A 73 -27.57 22.83 -3.47
CA ALA A 73 -28.92 22.38 -3.20
C ALA A 73 -29.31 22.74 -1.76
N ARG A 74 -30.57 23.10 -1.54
CA ARG A 74 -31.22 23.24 -0.24
C ARG A 74 -32.06 21.98 0.01
N ILE A 75 -31.98 21.45 1.22
CA ILE A 75 -32.73 20.29 1.68
C ILE A 75 -33.52 20.73 2.89
N ASP A 76 -34.85 20.62 2.83
CA ASP A 76 -35.70 20.96 3.97
C ASP A 76 -35.76 19.80 4.97
N GLN A 77 -36.04 20.12 6.24
CA GLN A 77 -36.21 19.13 7.29
C GLN A 77 -37.16 17.99 6.87
N GLY A 78 -36.74 16.75 7.11
CA GLY A 78 -37.50 15.54 6.76
C GLY A 78 -37.34 15.06 5.32
N GLN A 79 -36.64 15.79 4.45
CA GLN A 79 -36.36 15.34 3.09
C GLN A 79 -35.16 14.38 3.05
N PRO A 80 -35.17 13.40 2.13
CA PRO A 80 -34.01 12.55 1.89
C PRO A 80 -32.89 13.29 1.18
N PHE A 81 -31.64 12.97 1.52
CA PHE A 81 -30.46 13.55 0.89
C PHE A 81 -29.27 12.59 0.86
N PRO A 82 -28.34 12.77 -0.09
CA PRO A 82 -27.11 11.99 -0.14
C PRO A 82 -26.06 12.60 0.79
N HIS A 83 -25.66 11.86 1.83
CA HIS A 83 -24.65 12.28 2.79
C HIS A 83 -23.31 11.58 2.52
N TYR A 84 -22.24 12.36 2.38
CA TYR A 84 -20.91 11.78 2.24
C TYR A 84 -20.36 11.33 3.60
N ASP A 85 -20.27 10.02 3.80
CA ASP A 85 -19.62 9.43 4.97
C ASP A 85 -18.16 9.06 4.65
N ALA A 86 -17.22 9.83 5.19
CA ALA A 86 -15.79 9.59 5.02
C ALA A 86 -15.31 8.29 5.67
N THR A 87 -16.05 7.73 6.64
CA THR A 87 -15.65 6.53 7.40
C THR A 87 -15.93 5.23 6.64
N GLY A 88 -16.97 5.19 5.80
CA GLY A 88 -17.32 4.01 4.99
C GLY A 88 -16.33 3.71 3.85
N ARG A 89 -15.64 4.73 3.34
CA ARG A 89 -14.71 4.66 2.19
C ARG A 89 -13.49 3.75 2.47
N ALA A 90 -12.99 3.74 3.70
CA ALA A 90 -11.82 2.92 4.07
C ALA A 90 -12.14 1.43 4.22
N GLY A 91 -13.40 1.09 4.53
CA GLY A 91 -13.83 -0.28 4.84
C GLY A 91 -13.83 -1.25 3.66
N ARG A 92 -14.09 -0.76 2.44
CA ARG A 92 -14.26 -1.59 1.22
C ARG A 92 -13.10 -1.50 0.22
N GLY A 93 -12.14 -0.60 0.43
CA GLY A 93 -10.93 -0.51 -0.40
C GLY A 93 -11.12 -0.08 -1.85
N ALA A 94 -12.31 0.37 -2.25
CA ALA A 94 -12.60 0.81 -3.63
C ALA A 94 -12.38 2.33 -3.79
N PHE A 95 -11.53 2.70 -4.76
CA PHE A 95 -11.22 4.10 -5.08
C PHE A 95 -11.53 4.40 -6.54
N ASP A 96 -12.22 5.52 -6.79
CA ASP A 96 -12.52 5.96 -8.15
C ASP A 96 -11.25 6.26 -8.91
N THR A 97 -11.04 5.52 -10.00
CA THR A 97 -9.93 5.77 -10.89
C THR A 97 -10.16 7.09 -11.65
N PRO A 98 -9.22 8.05 -11.58
CA PRO A 98 -9.31 9.27 -12.39
C PRO A 98 -9.35 8.97 -13.88
N VAL A 99 -10.05 9.80 -14.66
CA VAL A 99 -10.25 9.63 -16.11
C VAL A 99 -8.92 9.42 -16.85
N ASP A 100 -7.97 10.31 -16.61
CA ASP A 100 -6.67 10.27 -17.29
C ASP A 100 -5.87 9.03 -16.92
N MET A 101 -6.01 8.54 -15.69
CA MET A 101 -5.38 7.31 -15.25
C MET A 101 -6.02 6.09 -15.92
N ALA A 102 -7.34 6.01 -15.96
CA ALA A 102 -8.05 4.91 -16.64
C ALA A 102 -7.68 4.86 -18.13
N ARG A 103 -7.74 6.00 -18.84
CA ARG A 103 -7.32 6.11 -20.25
C ARG A 103 -5.85 5.76 -20.46
N ARG A 104 -4.96 6.18 -19.57
CA ARG A 104 -3.53 5.85 -19.63
C ARG A 104 -3.29 4.35 -19.52
N VAL A 105 -3.88 3.71 -18.51
CA VAL A 105 -3.75 2.26 -18.28
C VAL A 105 -4.31 1.49 -19.46
N VAL A 106 -5.52 1.81 -19.94
CA VAL A 106 -6.10 1.14 -21.12
C VAL A 106 -5.15 1.27 -22.31
N ARG A 107 -4.74 2.50 -22.66
CA ARG A 107 -3.84 2.73 -23.81
C ARG A 107 -2.53 1.95 -23.71
N ALA A 108 -1.89 1.94 -22.55
CA ALA A 108 -0.66 1.18 -22.32
C ALA A 108 -0.88 -0.32 -22.49
N THR A 109 -2.00 -0.83 -21.97
CA THR A 109 -2.35 -2.25 -22.03
C THR A 109 -2.64 -2.69 -23.46
N LEU A 110 -3.37 -1.89 -24.26
CA LEU A 110 -3.65 -2.24 -25.66
C LEU A 110 -2.37 -2.36 -26.49
N ARG A 111 -1.35 -1.54 -26.21
CA ARG A 111 -0.04 -1.62 -26.90
C ARG A 111 0.75 -2.89 -26.58
N ALA A 112 0.43 -3.55 -25.46
CA ALA A 112 1.09 -4.76 -25.02
C ALA A 112 0.43 -6.04 -25.55
N VAL A 113 -0.74 -5.95 -26.21
CA VAL A 113 -1.43 -7.10 -26.78
C VAL A 113 -0.76 -7.53 -28.09
N GLU A 114 -0.53 -8.82 -28.23
CA GLU A 114 -0.22 -9.45 -29.50
C GLU A 114 -1.46 -10.18 -30.04
N GLY A 115 -1.89 -9.85 -31.26
CA GLY A 115 -3.00 -10.50 -31.92
C GLY A 115 -4.32 -9.73 -31.86
N GLN A 116 -5.44 -10.45 -31.78
CA GLN A 116 -6.78 -9.87 -31.85
C GLN A 116 -7.17 -9.20 -30.54
N LEU A 117 -7.83 -8.04 -30.65
CA LEU A 117 -8.30 -7.24 -29.53
C LEU A 117 -9.82 -7.11 -29.64
N THR A 118 -10.53 -8.13 -29.13
CA THR A 118 -11.99 -8.24 -29.26
C THR A 118 -12.71 -8.10 -27.93
N THR A 119 -12.07 -8.55 -26.85
CA THR A 119 -12.70 -8.69 -25.54
C THR A 119 -11.90 -7.97 -24.45
N GLY A 120 -12.60 -7.17 -23.64
CA GLY A 120 -12.05 -6.42 -22.51
C GLY A 120 -12.76 -6.76 -21.20
N LEU A 121 -12.05 -6.77 -20.07
CA LEU A 121 -12.59 -7.06 -18.74
C LEU A 121 -12.12 -6.05 -17.68
N ASP A 122 -13.02 -5.66 -16.79
CA ASP A 122 -12.69 -5.13 -15.46
C ASP A 122 -13.33 -6.01 -14.37
N THR A 123 -12.50 -6.59 -13.50
CA THR A 123 -12.90 -7.52 -12.43
C THR A 123 -13.39 -6.83 -11.15
N ALA A 124 -13.30 -5.51 -11.05
CA ALA A 124 -13.84 -4.74 -9.94
C ALA A 124 -14.29 -3.37 -10.47
N CYS A 125 -15.28 -3.43 -11.37
CA CYS A 125 -15.53 -2.33 -12.30
C CYS A 125 -16.13 -1.08 -11.66
N GLY A 126 -16.69 -1.19 -10.46
CA GLY A 126 -17.36 -0.11 -9.76
C GLY A 126 -18.35 0.61 -10.68
N THR A 127 -18.16 1.91 -10.83
CA THR A 127 -19.01 2.76 -11.68
C THR A 127 -18.62 2.77 -13.16
N GLY A 128 -17.62 1.99 -13.55
CA GLY A 128 -17.30 1.70 -14.96
C GLY A 128 -16.17 2.52 -15.58
N ALA A 129 -15.25 3.08 -14.79
CA ALA A 129 -14.16 3.92 -15.34
C ALA A 129 -13.31 3.21 -16.40
N PHE A 130 -12.86 1.97 -16.15
CA PHE A 130 -12.11 1.21 -17.16
C PHE A 130 -13.01 0.66 -18.26
N LEU A 131 -14.27 0.32 -17.96
CA LEU A 131 -15.24 -0.09 -18.98
C LEU A 131 -15.43 1.01 -20.02
N LEU A 132 -15.61 2.25 -19.57
CA LEU A 132 -15.78 3.41 -20.44
C LEU A 132 -14.49 3.74 -21.20
N ALA A 133 -13.33 3.68 -20.54
CA ALA A 133 -12.05 3.89 -21.22
C ALA A 133 -11.77 2.81 -22.30
N MET A 134 -12.16 1.56 -22.07
CA MET A 134 -12.08 0.49 -23.07
C MET A 134 -13.06 0.73 -24.23
N ALA A 135 -14.28 1.19 -23.94
CA ALA A 135 -15.28 1.53 -24.96
C ALA A 135 -14.78 2.68 -25.86
N GLU A 136 -14.22 3.73 -25.27
CA GLU A 136 -13.59 4.84 -26.01
C GLU A 136 -12.43 4.38 -26.89
N ALA A 137 -11.70 3.35 -26.45
CA ALA A 137 -10.61 2.75 -27.21
C ALA A 137 -11.09 1.77 -28.30
N GLY A 138 -12.39 1.55 -28.42
CA GLY A 138 -13.01 0.75 -29.48
C GLY A 138 -13.01 -0.76 -29.23
N ILE A 139 -12.89 -1.21 -27.97
CA ILE A 139 -13.02 -2.66 -27.67
C ILE A 139 -14.47 -3.11 -27.94
N PRO A 140 -14.71 -4.09 -28.81
CA PRO A 140 -16.06 -4.49 -29.20
C PRO A 140 -16.89 -5.12 -28.07
N GLU A 141 -16.31 -6.07 -27.34
CA GLU A 141 -17.00 -6.79 -26.27
C GLU A 141 -16.36 -6.45 -24.91
N ILE A 142 -17.13 -5.78 -24.06
CA ILE A 142 -16.64 -5.34 -22.75
C ILE A 142 -17.43 -6.03 -21.65
N TYR A 143 -16.70 -6.56 -20.67
CA TYR A 143 -17.24 -7.28 -19.53
C TYR A 143 -16.86 -6.53 -18.24
N GLY A 144 -17.81 -6.44 -17.31
CA GLY A 144 -17.59 -5.83 -16.00
C GLY A 144 -18.17 -6.70 -14.89
N THR A 145 -17.46 -6.80 -13.77
CA THR A 145 -17.95 -7.47 -12.57
C THR A 145 -17.70 -6.63 -11.33
N ASP A 146 -18.71 -6.53 -10.46
CA ASP A 146 -18.60 -5.93 -9.13
C ASP A 146 -19.63 -6.54 -8.17
N LEU A 147 -19.49 -6.30 -6.87
CA LEU A 147 -20.45 -6.73 -5.85
C LEU A 147 -21.49 -5.65 -5.54
N ASP A 148 -21.20 -4.38 -5.84
CA ASP A 148 -22.04 -3.22 -5.52
C ASP A 148 -23.04 -2.90 -6.65
N GLU A 149 -24.31 -3.28 -6.45
CA GLU A 149 -25.37 -3.08 -7.44
C GLU A 149 -25.60 -1.61 -7.81
N LEU A 150 -25.41 -0.66 -6.87
CA LEU A 150 -25.56 0.77 -7.18
C LEU A 150 -24.44 1.24 -8.12
N ALA A 151 -23.22 0.75 -7.92
CA ALA A 151 -22.11 1.05 -8.80
C ALA A 151 -22.33 0.45 -10.20
N LEU A 152 -22.82 -0.80 -10.25
CA LEU A 152 -23.13 -1.48 -11.51
C LEU A 152 -24.22 -0.76 -12.31
N GLU A 153 -25.24 -0.21 -11.64
CA GLU A 153 -26.28 0.56 -12.34
C GLU A 153 -25.71 1.82 -13.02
N VAL A 154 -24.83 2.54 -12.33
CA VAL A 154 -24.10 3.67 -12.92
C VAL A 154 -23.26 3.21 -14.11
N ALA A 155 -22.56 2.08 -13.99
CA ALA A 155 -21.74 1.52 -15.07
C ALA A 155 -22.58 1.11 -16.29
N ARG A 156 -23.78 0.54 -16.10
CA ARG A 156 -24.71 0.16 -17.18
C ARG A 156 -25.18 1.38 -17.97
N ILE A 157 -25.45 2.49 -17.28
CA ILE A 157 -25.85 3.75 -17.95
C ILE A 157 -24.66 4.39 -18.66
N ALA A 158 -23.47 4.36 -18.05
CA ALA A 158 -22.26 4.92 -18.65
C ALA A 158 -21.80 4.14 -19.89
N VAL A 159 -21.97 2.81 -19.90
CA VAL A 159 -21.51 1.92 -20.99
C VAL A 159 -22.60 0.91 -21.36
N PRO A 160 -23.66 1.32 -22.11
CA PRO A 160 -24.85 0.49 -22.34
C PRO A 160 -24.61 -0.83 -23.07
N HIS A 161 -23.51 -0.96 -23.81
CA HIS A 161 -23.15 -2.19 -24.53
C HIS A 161 -22.24 -3.13 -23.73
N ALA A 162 -21.80 -2.73 -22.53
CA ALA A 162 -20.99 -3.60 -21.67
C ALA A 162 -21.87 -4.67 -21.00
N ARG A 163 -21.34 -5.89 -20.92
CA ARG A 163 -21.94 -7.02 -20.21
C ARG A 163 -21.52 -6.95 -18.74
N ILE A 164 -22.38 -6.37 -17.91
CA ILE A 164 -22.12 -6.10 -16.50
C ILE A 164 -22.86 -7.09 -15.60
N VAL A 165 -22.13 -7.77 -14.73
CA VAL A 165 -22.65 -8.83 -13.86
C VAL A 165 -22.33 -8.54 -12.39
N ARG A 166 -23.29 -8.79 -11.50
CA ARG A 166 -23.06 -8.78 -10.05
C ARG A 166 -22.55 -10.14 -9.59
N ASP A 167 -21.27 -10.23 -9.28
CA ASP A 167 -20.64 -11.49 -8.86
C ASP A 167 -19.33 -11.28 -8.09
N ASP A 168 -18.85 -12.33 -7.45
CA ASP A 168 -17.50 -12.40 -6.89
C ASP A 168 -16.50 -12.66 -8.03
N ALA A 169 -15.82 -11.59 -8.48
CA ALA A 169 -14.86 -11.66 -9.56
C ALA A 169 -13.63 -12.53 -9.25
N LEU A 170 -13.35 -12.82 -7.97
CA LEU A 170 -12.37 -13.84 -7.66
C LEU A 170 -12.84 -15.17 -8.27
N ARG A 171 -14.13 -15.51 -8.18
CA ARG A 171 -14.75 -16.79 -8.63
C ARG A 171 -14.98 -16.86 -10.12
N HIS A 172 -15.69 -15.90 -10.69
CA HIS A 172 -16.30 -16.05 -12.02
C HIS A 172 -15.90 -14.94 -12.98
N GLY A 173 -16.19 -15.18 -14.26
CA GLY A 173 -15.99 -14.26 -15.38
C GLY A 173 -15.19 -14.88 -16.54
N PRO A 174 -15.25 -14.24 -17.72
CA PRO A 174 -14.72 -14.80 -18.96
C PRO A 174 -13.20 -14.70 -19.04
N GLN A 175 -12.59 -15.50 -19.93
CA GLN A 175 -11.27 -15.17 -20.46
C GLN A 175 -11.39 -14.05 -21.49
N VAL A 176 -10.41 -13.15 -21.54
CA VAL A 176 -10.41 -11.96 -22.39
C VAL A 176 -9.04 -11.67 -22.99
N ASP A 177 -8.99 -10.80 -24.00
CA ASP A 177 -7.74 -10.37 -24.64
C ASP A 177 -7.05 -9.27 -23.82
N VAL A 178 -7.85 -8.40 -23.19
CA VAL A 178 -7.39 -7.31 -22.34
C VAL A 178 -8.12 -7.30 -21.00
N MET A 179 -7.38 -7.15 -19.92
CA MET A 179 -7.94 -6.82 -18.60
C MET A 179 -7.40 -5.45 -18.17
N CYS A 180 -8.27 -4.56 -17.73
CA CYS A 180 -7.88 -3.28 -17.13
C CYS A 180 -8.65 -3.07 -15.84
N GLY A 181 -7.99 -2.70 -14.75
CA GLY A 181 -8.69 -2.51 -13.48
C GLY A 181 -7.89 -1.86 -12.37
N ASN A 182 -8.62 -1.41 -11.36
CA ASN A 182 -8.08 -0.97 -10.07
C ASN A 182 -8.64 -1.92 -9.00
N PRO A 183 -7.95 -3.04 -8.69
CA PRO A 183 -8.44 -4.00 -7.73
C PRO A 183 -8.70 -3.38 -6.34
N PRO A 184 -9.55 -3.98 -5.49
CA PRO A 184 -9.86 -3.41 -4.18
C PRO A 184 -8.68 -3.50 -3.20
N TYR A 185 -8.39 -2.39 -2.51
CA TYR A 185 -7.29 -2.25 -1.53
C TYR A 185 -7.83 -2.45 -0.12
N VAL A 186 -7.94 -3.70 0.31
CA VAL A 186 -8.48 -4.03 1.64
C VAL A 186 -7.36 -4.58 2.52
N PRO A 187 -6.85 -3.78 3.47
CA PRO A 187 -5.78 -4.20 4.35
C PRO A 187 -6.26 -5.34 5.28
N PRO A 188 -5.33 -6.16 5.79
CA PRO A 188 -5.66 -7.35 6.57
C PRO A 188 -6.44 -7.06 7.86
N GLU A 189 -6.35 -5.84 8.41
CA GLU A 189 -7.10 -5.36 9.56
C GLU A 189 -8.61 -5.30 9.30
N LEU A 190 -9.02 -5.08 8.05
CA LEU A 190 -10.41 -4.94 7.63
C LEU A 190 -11.00 -6.23 7.05
N GLN A 191 -10.20 -7.30 6.98
CA GLN A 191 -10.65 -8.60 6.49
C GLN A 191 -11.15 -9.48 7.65
N ASP A 192 -12.38 -9.95 7.55
CA ASP A 192 -12.94 -10.90 8.52
C ASP A 192 -12.24 -12.27 8.47
N ARG A 193 -12.54 -13.13 9.46
CA ARG A 193 -11.90 -14.44 9.60
C ARG A 193 -12.30 -15.41 8.50
N GLU A 194 -13.55 -15.39 8.06
CA GLU A 194 -14.08 -16.33 7.07
C GLU A 194 -13.56 -16.00 5.66
N MET A 195 -13.54 -14.72 5.29
CA MET A 195 -12.89 -14.23 4.09
C MET A 195 -11.42 -14.66 4.02
N ARG A 196 -10.66 -14.48 5.10
CA ARG A 196 -9.25 -14.91 5.15
C ARG A 196 -9.08 -16.43 5.02
N LYS A 197 -9.98 -17.22 5.61
CA LYS A 197 -9.98 -18.68 5.50
C LYS A 197 -10.27 -19.09 4.06
N GLU A 198 -11.24 -18.47 3.42
CA GLU A 198 -11.60 -18.74 2.03
C GLU A 198 -10.49 -18.37 1.04
N LEU A 199 -9.91 -17.18 1.19
CA LEU A 199 -8.80 -16.73 0.37
C LEU A 199 -7.59 -17.67 0.49
N ARG A 200 -7.27 -18.17 1.69
CA ARG A 200 -6.19 -19.15 1.87
C ARG A 200 -6.50 -20.52 1.31
N ARG A 201 -7.76 -20.97 1.38
CA ARG A 201 -8.20 -22.21 0.75
C ARG A 201 -7.99 -22.14 -0.76
N ARG A 202 -8.33 -20.99 -1.36
CA ARG A 202 -8.28 -20.78 -2.79
C ARG A 202 -6.89 -20.46 -3.32
N PHE A 203 -6.12 -19.71 -2.54
CA PHE A 203 -4.76 -19.30 -2.86
C PHE A 203 -3.82 -19.79 -1.75
N PRO A 204 -3.47 -21.10 -1.72
CA PRO A 204 -2.63 -21.68 -0.66
C PRO A 204 -1.25 -21.04 -0.55
N TRP A 205 -0.81 -20.34 -1.59
CA TRP A 205 0.43 -19.59 -1.65
C TRP A 205 0.38 -18.23 -0.94
N LEU A 206 -0.80 -17.73 -0.55
CA LEU A 206 -0.92 -16.52 0.28
C LEU A 206 -0.35 -16.79 1.68
N LYS A 207 0.74 -16.10 2.01
CA LYS A 207 1.42 -16.21 3.31
C LYS A 207 1.21 -14.97 4.16
N GLY A 208 1.18 -15.16 5.48
CA GLY A 208 1.18 -14.07 6.45
C GLY A 208 -0.07 -13.17 6.38
N ARG A 209 0.17 -11.87 6.56
CA ARG A 209 -0.81 -10.78 6.40
C ARG A 209 -0.68 -10.23 4.99
N PHE A 210 -1.79 -10.12 4.27
CA PHE A 210 -1.81 -9.67 2.88
C PHE A 210 -2.99 -8.73 2.64
N ASP A 211 -2.84 -7.84 1.67
CA ASP A 211 -3.91 -6.99 1.16
C ASP A 211 -4.73 -7.77 0.12
N LEU A 212 -6.04 -7.52 0.05
CA LEU A 212 -6.96 -8.14 -0.90
C LEU A 212 -6.58 -7.88 -2.37
N VAL A 213 -5.85 -6.80 -2.65
CA VAL A 213 -5.33 -6.51 -3.99
C VAL A 213 -4.48 -7.67 -4.53
N VAL A 214 -3.79 -8.43 -3.67
CA VAL A 214 -2.87 -9.51 -4.09
C VAL A 214 -3.60 -10.65 -4.79
N PRO A 215 -4.59 -11.33 -4.17
CA PRO A 215 -5.36 -12.37 -4.86
C PRO A 215 -6.19 -11.83 -6.02
N PHE A 216 -6.74 -10.61 -5.94
CA PHE A 216 -7.47 -10.04 -7.06
C PHE A 216 -6.58 -9.82 -8.29
N ALA A 217 -5.40 -9.23 -8.10
CA ALA A 217 -4.45 -9.01 -9.19
C ALA A 217 -3.97 -10.33 -9.81
N ALA A 218 -3.82 -11.40 -9.01
CA ALA A 218 -3.53 -12.73 -9.53
C ALA A 218 -4.66 -13.24 -10.44
N VAL A 219 -5.91 -13.20 -9.98
CA VAL A 219 -7.08 -13.64 -10.77
C VAL A 219 -7.24 -12.79 -12.02
N ALA A 220 -7.07 -11.47 -11.92
CA ALA A 220 -7.17 -10.55 -13.03
C ALA A 220 -6.23 -10.93 -14.19
N VAL A 221 -4.96 -11.22 -13.88
CA VAL A 221 -3.97 -11.64 -14.89
C VAL A 221 -4.29 -13.04 -15.42
N ASP A 222 -4.72 -13.97 -14.56
CA ASP A 222 -5.10 -15.34 -14.96
C ASP A 222 -6.33 -15.38 -15.91
N ARG A 223 -7.11 -14.30 -16.03
CA ARG A 223 -8.22 -14.17 -16.99
C ARG A 223 -7.81 -13.68 -18.37
N VAL A 224 -6.58 -13.21 -18.53
CA VAL A 224 -6.07 -12.77 -19.81
C VAL A 224 -5.60 -13.98 -20.60
N ARG A 225 -5.95 -14.08 -21.89
CA ARG A 225 -5.45 -15.14 -22.77
C ARG A 225 -3.93 -15.00 -22.99
N PRO A 226 -3.19 -16.08 -23.27
CA PRO A 226 -1.78 -15.96 -23.68
C PRO A 226 -1.62 -14.98 -24.85
N GLY A 227 -0.64 -14.08 -24.78
CA GLY A 227 -0.44 -12.99 -25.74
C GLY A 227 -1.32 -11.75 -25.52
N GLY A 228 -2.40 -11.87 -24.72
CA GLY A 228 -3.17 -10.74 -24.23
C GLY A 228 -2.43 -9.96 -23.12
N ALA A 229 -3.03 -8.86 -22.65
CA ALA A 229 -2.42 -8.00 -21.63
C ALA A 229 -3.34 -7.60 -20.48
N ALA A 230 -2.76 -7.43 -19.28
CA ALA A 230 -3.40 -6.93 -18.08
C ALA A 230 -2.78 -5.59 -17.65
N GLY A 231 -3.60 -4.55 -17.51
CA GLY A 231 -3.24 -3.24 -16.97
C GLY A 231 -3.86 -3.01 -15.61
N LEU A 232 -3.03 -2.81 -14.59
CA LEU A 232 -3.48 -2.70 -13.21
C LEU A 232 -2.98 -1.41 -12.56
N VAL A 233 -3.87 -0.78 -11.79
CA VAL A 233 -3.48 0.22 -10.77
C VAL A 233 -3.32 -0.51 -9.44
N MET A 234 -2.09 -0.62 -8.96
CA MET A 234 -1.73 -1.35 -7.75
C MET A 234 -1.27 -0.39 -6.65
N PRO A 235 -1.45 -0.66 -5.34
CA PRO A 235 -0.75 0.08 -4.31
C PRO A 235 0.76 -0.09 -4.53
N PHE A 236 1.53 1.00 -4.50
CA PHE A 236 2.98 0.90 -4.67
C PHE A 236 3.61 -0.01 -3.60
N ALA A 237 3.04 0.00 -2.39
CA ALA A 237 3.43 -0.94 -1.32
C ALA A 237 3.31 -2.42 -1.75
N ALA A 238 2.35 -2.79 -2.59
CA ALA A 238 2.22 -4.16 -3.09
C ALA A 238 3.32 -4.52 -4.08
N MET A 239 3.99 -3.53 -4.68
CA MET A 239 5.11 -3.70 -5.59
C MET A 239 6.46 -3.87 -4.88
N VAL A 240 6.59 -3.39 -3.64
CA VAL A 240 7.88 -3.38 -2.93
C VAL A 240 7.87 -4.08 -1.56
N GLN A 241 6.71 -4.29 -0.93
CA GLN A 241 6.64 -4.91 0.40
C GLN A 241 6.59 -6.44 0.35
N PRO A 242 7.00 -7.15 1.42
CA PRO A 242 7.01 -8.61 1.50
C PRO A 242 5.69 -9.31 1.24
N TYR A 243 4.56 -8.68 1.58
CA TYR A 243 3.27 -9.33 1.41
C TYR A 243 2.93 -9.57 -0.08
N GLY A 244 3.54 -8.82 -1.00
CA GLY A 244 3.38 -8.98 -2.44
C GLY A 244 4.46 -9.83 -3.11
N SER A 245 5.49 -10.30 -2.40
CA SER A 245 6.66 -10.95 -3.03
C SER A 245 6.30 -12.20 -3.84
N VAL A 246 5.36 -13.01 -3.33
CA VAL A 246 4.91 -14.23 -4.00
C VAL A 246 4.18 -13.92 -5.32
N LEU A 247 3.38 -12.84 -5.35
CA LEU A 247 2.71 -12.40 -6.58
C LEU A 247 3.73 -11.91 -7.61
N ARG A 248 4.66 -11.03 -7.19
CA ARG A 248 5.70 -10.48 -8.07
C ARG A 248 6.60 -11.55 -8.65
N ARG A 249 7.02 -12.52 -7.83
CA ARG A 249 7.76 -13.70 -8.29
C ARG A 249 7.00 -14.44 -9.39
N ARG A 250 5.72 -14.77 -9.16
CA ARG A 250 4.89 -15.44 -10.18
C ARG A 250 4.76 -14.63 -11.47
N TRP A 251 4.65 -13.30 -11.37
CA TRP A 251 4.59 -12.43 -12.53
C TRP A 251 5.89 -12.42 -13.32
N VAL A 252 7.03 -12.22 -12.65
CA VAL A 252 8.36 -12.19 -13.28
C VAL A 252 8.71 -13.54 -13.93
N GLU A 253 8.30 -14.65 -13.31
CA GLU A 253 8.55 -16.01 -13.83
C GLU A 253 7.71 -16.36 -15.07
N ARG A 254 6.53 -15.75 -15.26
CA ARG A 254 5.53 -16.22 -16.25
C ARG A 254 5.13 -15.18 -17.30
N HIS A 255 5.31 -13.90 -17.01
CA HIS A 255 4.73 -12.82 -17.78
C HIS A 255 5.81 -11.83 -18.19
N HIS A 256 5.56 -11.11 -19.27
CA HIS A 256 6.40 -10.00 -19.66
C HIS A 256 5.85 -8.73 -19.03
N LEU A 257 6.62 -8.11 -18.13
CA LEU A 257 6.29 -6.81 -17.55
C LEU A 257 6.61 -5.72 -18.57
N VAL A 258 5.60 -5.20 -19.25
CA VAL A 258 5.76 -4.25 -20.36
C VAL A 258 5.84 -2.79 -19.87
N GLU A 259 5.10 -2.45 -18.82
CA GLU A 259 5.17 -1.14 -18.17
C GLU A 259 5.16 -1.30 -16.65
N LEU A 260 6.01 -0.52 -16.00
CA LEU A 260 6.03 -0.35 -14.55
C LEU A 260 6.33 1.12 -14.26
N SER A 261 5.33 1.84 -13.75
CA SER A 261 5.45 3.27 -13.41
C SER A 261 5.00 3.52 -11.98
N GLY A 262 5.69 4.41 -11.25
CA GLY A 262 5.36 4.80 -9.88
C GLY A 262 6.61 5.01 -9.02
N PRO A 263 6.47 5.34 -7.73
CA PRO A 263 5.22 5.67 -7.05
C PRO A 263 4.55 6.93 -7.63
N MET A 264 3.22 7.00 -7.60
CA MET A 264 2.50 8.21 -7.96
C MET A 264 1.32 8.46 -7.02
N GLY A 265 1.02 9.71 -6.73
CA GLY A 265 -0.10 10.07 -5.85
C GLY A 265 -1.45 9.70 -6.46
N PHE A 266 -2.37 9.20 -5.64
CA PHE A 266 -3.75 8.93 -6.05
C PHE A 266 -4.70 10.04 -5.55
N PRO A 267 -5.48 10.69 -6.42
CA PRO A 267 -6.33 11.82 -6.02
C PRO A 267 -7.31 11.49 -4.88
N GLY A 268 -7.34 12.37 -3.87
CA GLY A 268 -8.31 12.32 -2.78
C GLY A 268 -8.03 11.25 -1.71
N VAL A 269 -6.87 10.60 -1.71
CA VAL A 269 -6.39 9.68 -0.66
C VAL A 269 -4.87 9.78 -0.48
N SER A 270 -4.39 9.44 0.72
CA SER A 270 -2.95 9.46 1.04
C SER A 270 -2.28 8.12 0.73
N ILE A 271 -2.45 7.62 -0.49
CA ILE A 271 -1.85 6.35 -0.96
C ILE A 271 -1.07 6.63 -2.24
N GLU A 272 0.08 5.97 -2.39
CA GLU A 272 0.85 5.92 -3.63
C GLU A 272 0.51 4.64 -4.40
N VAL A 273 0.34 4.76 -5.70
CA VAL A 273 0.04 3.66 -6.61
C VAL A 273 1.18 3.43 -7.60
N ALA A 274 1.15 2.26 -8.24
CA ALA A 274 1.92 1.89 -9.40
C ALA A 274 0.96 1.55 -10.55
N LEU A 275 1.35 1.91 -11.77
CA LEU A 275 0.76 1.34 -12.98
C LEU A 275 1.62 0.15 -13.40
N VAL A 276 0.96 -1.00 -13.60
CA VAL A 276 1.59 -2.25 -14.02
C VAL A 276 0.90 -2.75 -15.29
N VAL A 277 1.67 -2.99 -16.35
CA VAL A 277 1.18 -3.69 -17.55
C VAL A 277 1.95 -4.98 -17.72
N LEU A 278 1.22 -6.09 -17.81
CA LEU A 278 1.73 -7.45 -17.98
C LEU A 278 1.16 -8.03 -19.27
N GLN A 279 2.02 -8.54 -20.15
CA GLN A 279 1.59 -9.42 -21.24
C GLN A 279 1.61 -10.87 -20.73
N ASN A 280 0.49 -11.57 -20.86
CA ASN A 280 0.32 -12.89 -20.26
C ASN A 280 1.06 -13.98 -21.06
N GLY A 281 1.76 -14.86 -20.34
CA GLY A 281 2.38 -16.06 -20.86
C GLY A 281 3.62 -15.87 -21.75
N THR A 282 4.17 -14.66 -21.84
CA THR A 282 5.31 -14.34 -22.72
C THR A 282 6.62 -14.09 -21.97
N GLY A 283 6.65 -14.35 -20.65
CA GLY A 283 7.83 -14.27 -19.80
C GLY A 283 8.52 -15.62 -19.54
N PRO A 284 9.65 -15.63 -18.81
CA PRO A 284 10.32 -14.47 -18.22
C PRO A 284 11.00 -13.58 -19.28
N ARG A 285 10.96 -12.26 -19.09
CA ARG A 285 11.62 -11.24 -19.95
C ARG A 285 12.14 -10.08 -19.11
N PRO A 286 13.20 -9.36 -19.57
CA PRO A 286 13.70 -8.18 -18.87
C PRO A 286 12.59 -7.21 -18.50
N LEU A 287 12.70 -6.59 -17.32
CA LEU A 287 11.80 -5.53 -16.90
C LEU A 287 11.90 -4.33 -17.84
N PRO A 288 10.95 -3.37 -17.78
CA PRO A 288 11.03 -2.13 -18.58
C PRO A 288 12.29 -1.31 -18.33
N SER A 289 12.93 -1.46 -17.16
CA SER A 289 14.21 -0.84 -16.83
C SER A 289 15.43 -1.59 -17.39
N GLY A 290 15.23 -2.75 -18.03
CA GLY A 290 16.27 -3.62 -18.56
C GLY A 290 16.78 -4.68 -17.59
N VAL A 291 16.39 -4.64 -16.31
CA VAL A 291 16.81 -5.62 -15.29
C VAL A 291 16.41 -7.03 -15.71
N ALA A 292 17.34 -7.97 -15.67
CA ALA A 292 17.06 -9.36 -16.03
C ALA A 292 16.17 -10.04 -14.96
N PRO A 293 15.26 -10.95 -15.35
CA PRO A 293 14.44 -11.71 -14.40
C PRO A 293 15.28 -12.49 -13.39
N GLU A 294 16.40 -13.06 -13.83
CA GLU A 294 17.28 -13.89 -13.00
C GLU A 294 17.90 -13.07 -11.87
N GLU A 295 18.36 -11.85 -12.18
CA GLU A 295 18.81 -10.87 -11.19
C GLU A 295 17.71 -10.64 -10.16
N LEU A 296 16.49 -10.29 -10.60
CA LEU A 296 15.44 -9.93 -9.66
C LEU A 296 14.95 -11.13 -8.81
N LEU A 297 14.94 -12.33 -9.38
CA LEU A 297 14.50 -13.55 -8.72
C LEU A 297 15.49 -14.06 -7.66
N TRP A 298 16.75 -13.61 -7.71
CA TRP A 298 17.75 -13.83 -6.66
C TRP A 298 17.36 -13.13 -5.35
N LEU A 299 16.68 -11.98 -5.43
CA LEU A 299 16.18 -11.28 -4.25
C LEU A 299 14.93 -11.97 -3.67
N ASP A 300 14.97 -12.30 -2.37
CA ASP A 300 13.83 -12.91 -1.65
C ASP A 300 12.51 -12.15 -1.83
N ASN A 301 12.60 -10.82 -1.87
CA ASN A 301 11.44 -9.94 -1.96
C ASN A 301 10.99 -9.68 -3.41
N VAL A 302 11.81 -9.91 -4.44
CA VAL A 302 11.49 -9.62 -5.86
C VAL A 302 10.83 -8.23 -6.03
N PRO A 303 11.46 -7.13 -5.59
CA PRO A 303 10.83 -5.80 -5.63
C PRO A 303 10.58 -5.33 -7.08
N LEU A 304 9.35 -4.99 -7.44
CA LEU A 304 9.05 -4.32 -8.70
C LEU A 304 9.10 -2.81 -8.48
N ASP A 305 10.30 -2.26 -8.43
CA ASP A 305 10.54 -0.82 -8.26
C ASP A 305 11.13 -0.23 -9.55
N PRO A 306 10.51 0.78 -10.19
CA PRO A 306 11.03 1.43 -11.40
C PRO A 306 12.45 1.97 -11.29
N ILE A 307 12.95 2.19 -10.07
CA ILE A 307 14.31 2.67 -9.85
C ILE A 307 15.39 1.62 -10.16
N LEU A 308 15.04 0.33 -10.17
CA LEU A 308 16.00 -0.75 -10.37
C LEU A 308 16.59 -0.70 -11.77
N GLN A 309 17.90 -0.80 -11.86
CA GLN A 309 18.68 -0.81 -13.10
C GLN A 309 19.53 -2.09 -13.21
N PRO A 310 19.87 -2.54 -14.43
CA PRO A 310 20.73 -3.72 -14.64
C PRO A 310 22.01 -3.68 -13.79
N GLY A 311 22.34 -4.78 -13.13
CA GLY A 311 23.50 -4.91 -12.24
C GLY A 311 23.29 -4.32 -10.83
N ASP A 312 22.09 -3.84 -10.49
CA ASP A 312 21.81 -3.40 -9.11
C ASP A 312 21.84 -4.62 -8.19
N VAL A 313 21.39 -5.78 -8.68
CA VAL A 313 21.44 -7.03 -7.92
C VAL A 313 22.87 -7.51 -7.76
N ASP A 314 23.69 -7.45 -8.81
CA ASP A 314 25.12 -7.79 -8.73
C ASP A 314 25.85 -6.91 -7.70
N LEU A 315 25.50 -5.63 -7.62
CA LEU A 315 26.01 -4.72 -6.58
C LEU A 315 25.62 -5.22 -5.18
N ILE A 316 24.35 -5.58 -4.96
CA ILE A 316 23.88 -6.14 -3.69
C ILE A 316 24.61 -7.45 -3.34
N GLU A 317 24.77 -8.34 -4.32
CA GLU A 317 25.50 -9.60 -4.14
C GLU A 317 26.97 -9.32 -3.75
N SER A 318 27.66 -8.42 -4.44
CA SER A 318 29.05 -8.06 -4.14
C SER A 318 29.24 -7.48 -2.73
N ILE A 319 28.25 -6.75 -2.21
CA ILE A 319 28.26 -6.25 -0.84
C ILE A 319 28.04 -7.41 0.13
N ARG A 320 27.07 -8.29 -0.17
CA ARG A 320 26.73 -9.45 0.67
C ARG A 320 27.88 -10.46 0.76
N THR A 321 28.65 -10.69 -0.29
CA THR A 321 29.79 -11.63 -0.26
C THR A 321 30.96 -11.15 0.60
N ARG A 322 31.11 -9.83 0.78
CA ARG A 322 32.19 -9.21 1.57
C ARG A 322 31.83 -8.94 3.02
N CYS A 323 30.54 -8.98 3.37
CA CYS A 323 30.04 -8.54 4.66
C CYS A 323 29.36 -9.66 5.44
N VAL A 324 29.53 -9.64 6.76
CA VAL A 324 28.61 -10.32 7.68
C VAL A 324 27.40 -9.43 7.96
N THR A 325 26.38 -9.97 8.62
CA THR A 325 25.20 -9.20 9.02
C THR A 325 25.36 -8.63 10.43
N LEU A 326 24.81 -7.44 10.70
CA LEU A 326 24.78 -6.87 12.05
C LEU A 326 24.17 -7.83 13.07
N GLY A 327 23.14 -8.61 12.68
CA GLY A 327 22.51 -9.61 13.52
C GLY A 327 23.43 -10.77 13.94
N SER A 328 24.53 -11.02 13.21
CA SER A 328 25.57 -11.96 13.63
C SER A 328 26.44 -11.39 14.76
N LEU A 329 26.68 -10.08 14.74
CA LEU A 329 27.58 -9.36 15.66
C LEU A 329 26.86 -8.74 16.87
N ALA A 330 25.55 -8.60 16.81
CA ALA A 330 24.73 -7.96 17.83
C ALA A 330 23.40 -8.69 18.03
N THR A 331 22.84 -8.57 19.24
CA THR A 331 21.45 -8.91 19.50
C THR A 331 20.58 -7.76 19.00
N VAL A 332 19.73 -8.04 18.01
CA VAL A 332 18.81 -7.07 17.43
C VAL A 332 17.37 -7.52 17.66
N ASP A 333 16.59 -6.74 18.41
CA ASP A 333 15.22 -7.11 18.76
C ASP A 333 14.29 -5.89 18.88
N THR A 334 12.99 -6.11 18.85
CA THR A 334 11.98 -5.08 19.09
C THR A 334 11.94 -4.70 20.58
N GLY A 335 11.67 -3.43 20.87
CA GLY A 335 11.33 -2.97 22.20
C GLY A 335 10.06 -3.63 22.76
N LEU A 336 9.79 -3.38 24.04
CA LEU A 336 8.74 -4.08 24.79
C LEU A 336 7.32 -3.58 24.45
N VAL A 337 6.33 -4.43 24.64
CA VAL A 337 4.91 -4.06 24.59
C VAL A 337 4.47 -3.72 26.02
N ALA A 338 4.39 -2.43 26.33
CA ALA A 338 4.20 -1.91 27.69
C ALA A 338 2.73 -1.99 28.16
N HIS A 339 2.01 -3.06 27.84
CA HIS A 339 0.65 -3.33 28.30
C HIS A 339 0.36 -4.84 28.28
N GLY A 340 -0.66 -5.26 29.03
CA GLY A 340 -1.05 -6.66 29.19
C GLY A 340 -2.46 -6.97 28.67
N PRO A 341 -2.92 -8.23 28.81
CA PRO A 341 -4.27 -8.64 28.41
C PRO A 341 -5.39 -7.96 29.22
N ALA A 342 -5.10 -7.51 30.44
CA ALA A 342 -6.08 -7.02 31.41
C ALA A 342 -5.97 -5.50 31.70
N GLY A 343 -5.15 -4.74 30.96
CA GLY A 343 -4.97 -3.31 31.23
C GLY A 343 -4.11 -2.57 30.20
N GLY A 344 -4.39 -1.27 30.04
CA GLY A 344 -3.65 -0.39 29.12
C GLY A 344 -2.29 0.08 29.67
N LYS A 345 -1.55 0.83 28.83
CA LYS A 345 -0.21 1.37 29.13
C LYS A 345 -0.11 2.10 30.49
N GLY A 346 -1.18 2.77 30.93
CA GLY A 346 -1.20 3.53 32.19
C GLY A 346 -1.13 2.69 33.47
N SER A 347 -1.27 1.35 33.37
CA SER A 347 -1.11 0.45 34.52
C SER A 347 0.35 0.13 34.86
N LEU A 348 1.28 0.37 33.92
CA LEU A 348 2.70 0.03 34.08
C LEU A 348 3.62 1.22 33.87
N ILE A 349 3.16 2.29 33.21
CA ILE A 349 3.95 3.49 32.92
C ILE A 349 3.50 4.63 33.84
N HIS A 350 4.47 5.27 34.47
CA HIS A 350 4.29 6.33 35.46
C HIS A 350 5.18 7.53 35.13
N ASP A 351 4.75 8.73 35.53
CA ASP A 351 5.54 9.95 35.30
C ASP A 351 6.64 10.14 36.35
N GLU A 352 6.49 9.54 37.53
CA GLU A 352 7.44 9.67 38.64
C GLU A 352 8.25 8.39 38.91
N PRO A 353 9.54 8.52 39.32
CA PRO A 353 10.35 7.39 39.75
C PRO A 353 9.80 6.77 41.04
N ALA A 354 10.03 5.47 41.22
CA ALA A 354 9.79 4.77 42.47
C ALA A 354 10.74 3.55 42.57
N PRO A 355 10.98 3.00 43.77
CA PRO A 355 11.77 1.78 43.92
C PRO A 355 11.28 0.67 42.98
N GLY A 356 12.20 0.07 42.22
CA GLY A 356 11.90 -1.00 41.26
C GLY A 356 11.41 -0.54 39.88
N ARG A 357 11.04 0.74 39.70
CA ARG A 357 10.72 1.29 38.37
C ARG A 357 11.98 1.55 37.56
N LYS A 358 11.92 1.30 36.26
CA LYS A 358 13.02 1.50 35.31
C LYS A 358 12.71 2.68 34.37
N PRO A 359 13.72 3.43 33.88
CA PRO A 359 13.49 4.49 32.90
C PRO A 359 12.87 3.91 31.62
N TYR A 360 11.87 4.58 31.05
CA TYR A 360 11.11 4.12 29.89
C TYR A 360 10.84 5.22 28.87
N ALA A 361 10.84 4.85 27.59
CA ALA A 361 10.35 5.71 26.51
C ALA A 361 9.85 4.94 25.27
N ASP A 362 8.78 5.41 24.64
CA ASP A 362 8.49 5.10 23.23
C ASP A 362 9.37 5.97 22.32
N ALA A 363 9.46 5.66 21.02
CA ALA A 363 10.43 6.29 20.10
C ALA A 363 10.37 7.83 20.11
N ARG A 364 9.16 8.39 20.02
CA ARG A 364 8.96 9.84 20.05
C ARG A 364 9.57 10.48 21.30
N ASP A 365 9.28 9.92 22.46
CA ASP A 365 9.76 10.45 23.75
C ASP A 365 11.28 10.20 23.88
N PHE A 366 11.76 9.04 23.44
CA PHE A 366 13.16 8.66 23.51
C PHE A 366 14.07 9.68 22.80
N PHE A 367 13.74 10.00 21.55
CA PHE A 367 14.48 10.94 20.70
C PHE A 367 14.23 12.41 21.06
N ALA A 368 13.17 12.73 21.81
CA ALA A 368 12.95 14.06 22.39
C ALA A 368 13.72 14.27 23.71
N GLY A 369 14.44 13.26 24.21
CA GLY A 369 15.10 13.31 25.52
C GLY A 369 14.15 13.15 26.70
N HIS A 370 12.86 12.87 26.45
CA HIS A 370 11.86 12.68 27.49
C HIS A 370 11.87 11.23 27.98
N ARG A 371 11.71 11.03 29.29
CA ARG A 371 11.65 9.71 29.92
C ARG A 371 10.50 9.67 30.92
N ARG A 372 9.84 8.51 30.99
CA ARG A 372 8.90 8.11 32.03
C ARG A 372 9.47 6.90 32.76
N TRP A 373 8.67 6.26 33.59
CA TRP A 373 9.10 5.14 34.44
C TRP A 373 8.19 3.93 34.24
N ILE A 374 8.76 2.76 34.01
CA ILE A 374 8.01 1.51 33.88
C ILE A 374 8.15 0.63 35.13
N GLU A 375 7.03 0.18 35.68
CA GLU A 375 6.99 -0.96 36.60
C GLU A 375 7.16 -2.25 35.77
N TYR A 376 8.38 -2.80 35.75
CA TYR A 376 8.67 -3.96 34.93
C TYR A 376 8.15 -5.25 35.57
N ALA A 377 6.93 -5.64 35.19
CA ALA A 377 6.23 -6.83 35.70
C ALA A 377 5.91 -7.83 34.57
N PRO A 378 6.82 -8.78 34.24
CA PRO A 378 6.65 -9.71 33.12
C PRO A 378 5.32 -10.46 33.09
N ALA A 379 4.82 -10.86 34.27
CA ALA A 379 3.54 -11.58 34.41
C ALA A 379 2.32 -10.75 33.95
N LYS A 380 2.44 -9.42 33.91
CA LYS A 380 1.39 -8.48 33.50
C LYS A 380 1.57 -7.96 32.07
N MET A 381 2.58 -8.41 31.33
CA MET A 381 2.95 -7.86 30.03
C MET A 381 2.68 -8.82 28.87
N HIS A 382 2.31 -8.29 27.70
CA HIS A 382 2.34 -9.07 26.47
C HIS A 382 3.77 -9.29 25.98
N ARG A 383 4.17 -10.56 25.79
CA ARG A 383 5.47 -10.94 25.23
C ARG A 383 6.64 -10.19 25.93
N PRO A 384 6.80 -10.36 27.25
CA PRO A 384 7.84 -9.65 28.01
C PRO A 384 9.22 -9.92 27.41
N LYS A 385 10.07 -8.90 27.43
CA LYS A 385 11.43 -8.92 26.88
C LYS A 385 12.45 -8.96 28.00
N SER A 386 13.50 -9.78 27.90
CA SER A 386 14.55 -9.84 28.93
C SER A 386 15.10 -8.46 29.27
N PRO A 387 15.24 -8.09 30.55
CA PRO A 387 15.92 -6.86 30.99
C PRO A 387 17.33 -6.69 30.39
N ALA A 388 18.03 -7.78 30.10
CA ALA A 388 19.35 -7.76 29.46
C ALA A 388 19.36 -7.13 28.05
N LEU A 389 18.19 -6.94 27.42
CA LEU A 389 18.07 -6.19 26.18
C LEU A 389 18.18 -4.67 26.42
N PHE A 390 17.88 -4.19 27.63
CA PHE A 390 17.76 -2.76 27.92
C PHE A 390 18.80 -2.24 28.89
N GLU A 391 19.28 -3.05 29.82
CA GLU A 391 20.22 -2.61 30.87
C GLU A 391 21.62 -2.26 30.35
N PRO A 392 22.21 -2.96 29.37
CA PRO A 392 23.50 -2.58 28.80
C PRO A 392 23.44 -1.30 27.95
N ASN A 393 24.62 -0.72 27.69
CA ASN A 393 24.77 0.30 26.65
C ASN A 393 24.38 -0.30 25.29
N LYS A 394 23.58 0.44 24.51
CA LYS A 394 22.96 -0.08 23.31
C LYS A 394 22.65 1.02 22.31
N VAL A 395 22.40 0.64 21.05
CA VAL A 395 21.82 1.55 20.05
C VAL A 395 20.31 1.34 20.01
N VAL A 396 19.57 2.45 20.04
CA VAL A 396 18.12 2.49 19.85
C VAL A 396 17.83 3.07 18.49
N VAL A 397 17.09 2.33 17.66
CA VAL A 397 16.69 2.72 16.31
C VAL A 397 15.19 2.94 16.27
N GLN A 398 14.73 4.06 15.68
CA GLN A 398 13.31 4.30 15.47
C GLN A 398 12.76 3.29 14.47
N ARG A 399 11.82 2.44 14.90
CA ARG A 399 11.20 1.43 14.03
C ARG A 399 10.15 2.06 13.12
N ILE A 400 9.21 2.80 13.74
CA ILE A 400 8.08 3.43 13.05
C ILE A 400 8.46 4.87 12.74
N ARG A 401 8.83 5.15 11.50
CA ARG A 401 9.41 6.45 11.09
C ARG A 401 8.62 7.19 10.01
N GLY A 402 7.70 6.51 9.32
CA GLY A 402 7.05 7.10 8.15
C GLY A 402 8.06 7.36 7.02
N LYS A 403 7.85 8.44 6.25
CA LYS A 403 8.77 8.86 5.17
C LYS A 403 10.02 9.62 5.67
N GLY A 404 10.18 9.76 6.99
CA GLY A 404 11.30 10.49 7.57
C GLY A 404 12.65 9.75 7.45
N PRO A 405 13.76 10.44 7.76
CA PRO A 405 15.08 9.81 7.84
C PRO A 405 15.11 8.73 8.93
N VAL A 406 16.06 7.80 8.81
CA VAL A 406 16.33 6.82 9.87
C VAL A 406 16.88 7.58 11.09
N LYS A 407 16.33 7.32 12.27
CA LYS A 407 16.84 7.86 13.54
C LYS A 407 17.43 6.74 14.37
N ALA A 408 18.65 6.92 14.84
CA ALA A 408 19.29 6.06 15.81
C ALA A 408 20.06 6.91 16.83
N ALA A 409 20.20 6.42 18.05
CA ALA A 409 21.03 7.05 19.07
C ALA A 409 21.54 6.01 20.08
N VAL A 410 22.67 6.31 20.71
CA VAL A 410 23.22 5.51 21.81
C VAL A 410 22.42 5.77 23.08
N ASP A 411 21.98 4.71 23.74
CA ASP A 411 21.46 4.75 25.10
C ASP A 411 22.51 4.21 26.07
N ARG A 412 22.95 5.07 26.99
CA ARG A 412 23.87 4.73 28.09
C ARG A 412 23.18 4.70 29.46
N ASN A 413 21.86 4.92 29.48
CA ASN A 413 21.09 5.12 30.71
C ASN A 413 20.26 3.87 31.10
N GLY A 414 20.41 2.75 30.39
CA GLY A 414 19.62 1.55 30.63
C GLY A 414 18.12 1.75 30.37
N THR A 415 17.74 2.63 29.44
CA THR A 415 16.33 2.97 29.14
C THR A 415 15.61 1.77 28.53
N PHE A 416 14.49 1.38 29.12
CA PHE A 416 13.56 0.41 28.55
C PHE A 416 12.75 1.07 27.44
N VAL A 417 12.84 0.56 26.21
CA VAL A 417 12.16 1.19 25.07
C VAL A 417 10.96 0.38 24.60
N GLY A 418 9.90 1.09 24.19
CA GLY A 418 8.69 0.50 23.65
C GLY A 418 8.88 -0.11 22.25
N HIS A 419 7.91 -0.92 21.81
CA HIS A 419 7.90 -1.62 20.52
C HIS A 419 7.98 -0.72 19.28
N THR A 420 7.84 0.59 19.44
CA THR A 420 8.12 1.60 18.40
C THR A 420 9.62 1.76 18.10
N CYS A 421 10.47 1.12 18.89
CA CYS A 421 11.93 1.09 18.74
C CYS A 421 12.44 -0.32 18.43
N THR A 422 13.54 -0.39 17.71
CA THR A 422 14.43 -1.55 17.60
C THR A 422 15.65 -1.31 18.48
N VAL A 423 16.11 -2.34 19.16
CA VAL A 423 17.26 -2.32 20.08
C VAL A 423 18.39 -3.14 19.48
N VAL A 424 19.61 -2.59 19.51
CA VAL A 424 20.84 -3.26 19.07
C VAL A 424 21.82 -3.29 20.24
N VAL A 425 22.05 -4.48 20.79
CA VAL A 425 23.02 -4.73 21.86
C VAL A 425 24.23 -5.44 21.26
N PRO A 426 25.42 -4.81 21.22
CA PRO A 426 26.64 -5.45 20.73
C PRO A 426 26.93 -6.77 21.45
N ARG A 427 27.31 -7.80 20.69
CA ARG A 427 27.92 -9.03 21.23
C ARG A 427 29.41 -9.11 20.88
N HIS A 428 29.80 -8.51 19.76
CA HIS A 428 31.19 -8.43 19.34
C HIS A 428 31.90 -7.23 20.01
N PRO A 429 33.10 -7.42 20.61
CA PRO A 429 33.76 -6.39 21.41
C PRO A 429 34.26 -5.17 20.60
N LEU A 430 34.54 -5.35 19.31
CA LEU A 430 34.97 -4.26 18.42
C LEU A 430 33.81 -3.43 17.84
N LEU A 431 32.57 -3.75 18.20
CA LEU A 431 31.39 -3.06 17.65
C LEU A 431 31.11 -1.78 18.46
N ASP A 432 31.69 -0.68 18.01
CA ASP A 432 31.52 0.63 18.64
C ASP A 432 30.10 1.20 18.43
N LEU A 433 29.51 1.73 19.51
CA LEU A 433 28.11 2.19 19.52
C LEU A 433 27.90 3.47 18.70
N ASP A 434 28.85 4.40 18.76
CA ASP A 434 28.75 5.69 18.07
C ASP A 434 28.93 5.49 16.55
N ARG A 435 29.87 4.63 16.14
CA ARG A 435 30.02 4.18 14.75
C ARG A 435 28.78 3.42 14.24
N LEU A 436 28.16 2.59 15.08
CA LEU A 436 26.92 1.90 14.72
C LEU A 436 25.77 2.87 14.45
N VAL A 437 25.65 3.96 15.23
CA VAL A 437 24.64 4.99 14.96
C VAL A 437 24.88 5.59 13.58
N GLY A 438 26.12 6.00 13.27
CA GLY A 438 26.51 6.51 11.96
C GLY A 438 26.12 5.55 10.84
N LEU A 439 26.53 4.29 10.94
CA LEU A 439 26.20 3.22 9.99
C LEU A 439 24.69 3.06 9.77
N VAL A 440 23.90 2.93 10.84
CA VAL A 440 22.44 2.70 10.73
C VAL A 440 21.73 3.89 10.07
N THR A 441 22.22 5.11 10.29
CA THR A 441 21.64 6.32 9.73
C THR A 441 22.19 6.69 8.34
N ASP A 442 23.20 5.96 7.87
CA ASP A 442 23.89 6.28 6.63
C ASP A 442 22.97 6.11 5.39
N PRO A 443 22.93 7.10 4.48
CA PRO A 443 22.13 7.01 3.25
C PRO A 443 22.46 5.78 2.38
N LEU A 444 23.71 5.32 2.37
CA LEU A 444 24.14 4.15 1.59
C LEU A 444 23.51 2.87 2.12
N ILE A 445 23.33 2.75 3.44
CA ILE A 445 22.60 1.62 4.04
C ILE A 445 21.12 1.67 3.69
N SER A 446 20.52 2.87 3.66
CA SER A 446 19.15 3.04 3.19
C SER A 446 19.01 2.69 1.69
N GLY A 447 20.02 3.03 0.90
CA GLY A 447 20.20 2.63 -0.50
C GLY A 447 20.21 1.13 -0.71
N PHE A 448 21.16 0.48 -0.04
CA PHE A 448 21.34 -0.96 -0.04
C PHE A 448 20.04 -1.70 0.32
N LEU A 449 19.42 -1.36 1.45
CA LEU A 449 18.18 -2.01 1.89
C LEU A 449 17.01 -1.77 0.93
N ARG A 450 16.95 -0.60 0.28
CA ARG A 450 15.92 -0.28 -0.72
C ARG A 450 16.03 -1.17 -1.94
N LEU A 451 17.24 -1.32 -2.51
CA LEU A 451 17.44 -2.18 -3.68
C LEU A 451 17.21 -3.66 -3.33
N GLU A 452 17.74 -4.14 -2.20
CA GLU A 452 17.61 -5.55 -1.80
C GLU A 452 16.16 -5.93 -1.43
N ARG A 453 15.49 -5.09 -0.64
CA ARG A 453 14.25 -5.45 0.06
C ARG A 453 13.03 -4.64 -0.36
N GLY A 454 13.18 -3.76 -1.33
CA GLY A 454 12.19 -2.76 -1.71
C GLY A 454 12.13 -1.58 -0.73
N GLN A 455 11.48 -0.49 -1.14
CA GLN A 455 11.29 0.67 -0.27
C GLN A 455 10.51 0.30 0.98
N ARG A 456 11.11 0.50 2.16
CA ARG A 456 10.45 0.32 3.46
C ARG A 456 10.21 1.65 4.16
N ILE A 457 8.98 1.84 4.63
CA ILE A 457 8.59 2.95 5.49
C ILE A 457 9.15 2.72 6.90
N ASP A 458 9.02 1.51 7.43
CA ASP A 458 9.50 1.15 8.78
C ASP A 458 10.71 0.22 8.72
N LEU A 459 11.60 0.34 9.72
CA LEU A 459 12.83 -0.45 9.82
C LEU A 459 12.70 -1.49 10.95
N TYR A 460 12.23 -2.69 10.61
CA TYR A 460 12.00 -3.75 11.59
C TYR A 460 13.32 -4.38 12.07
N PRO A 461 13.33 -5.10 13.21
CA PRO A 461 14.54 -5.76 13.71
C PRO A 461 15.24 -6.63 12.66
N LYS A 462 14.49 -7.33 11.82
CA LYS A 462 15.06 -8.13 10.72
C LYS A 462 15.80 -7.30 9.68
N ASP A 463 15.38 -6.05 9.46
CA ASP A 463 15.99 -5.15 8.48
C ASP A 463 17.27 -4.56 9.08
N VAL A 464 17.22 -4.09 10.33
CA VAL A 464 18.40 -3.64 11.08
C VAL A 464 19.43 -4.76 11.21
N ALA A 465 19.00 -5.97 11.58
CA ALA A 465 19.87 -7.13 11.70
C ALA A 465 20.54 -7.50 10.37
N SER A 466 19.90 -7.18 9.23
CA SER A 466 20.44 -7.48 7.91
C SER A 466 21.46 -6.46 7.39
N ILE A 467 21.72 -5.37 8.11
CA ILE A 467 22.71 -4.36 7.70
C ILE A 467 24.08 -5.02 7.49
N PRO A 468 24.71 -4.84 6.31
CA PRO A 468 26.02 -5.41 6.03
C PRO A 468 27.13 -4.71 6.82
N ILE A 469 28.06 -5.49 7.36
CA ILE A 469 29.25 -5.03 8.07
C ILE A 469 30.44 -5.87 7.63
N SER A 470 31.52 -5.24 7.15
CA SER A 470 32.78 -5.94 6.89
C SER A 470 33.59 -6.11 8.18
N MET A 471 34.34 -7.20 8.30
CA MET A 471 35.19 -7.41 9.48
C MET A 471 36.32 -6.37 9.56
N GLU A 472 36.80 -5.88 8.42
CA GLU A 472 37.81 -4.82 8.33
C GLU A 472 37.31 -3.50 8.93
N TRP A 473 36.05 -3.13 8.68
CA TRP A 473 35.48 -1.91 9.24
C TRP A 473 35.46 -1.94 10.78
N LEU A 474 35.29 -3.12 11.40
CA LEU A 474 35.36 -3.25 12.86
C LEU A 474 36.76 -2.95 13.40
N SER A 475 37.80 -3.37 12.69
CA SER A 475 39.20 -3.22 13.12
C SER A 475 39.86 -1.92 12.68
N THR A 476 39.27 -1.18 11.73
CA THR A 476 39.87 0.02 11.13
C THR A 476 39.08 1.28 11.52
N PRO A 477 39.56 2.06 12.51
CA PRO A 477 38.96 3.34 12.87
C PRO A 477 38.99 4.32 11.68
N GLY A 478 37.90 5.07 11.50
CA GLY A 478 37.81 6.10 10.45
C GLY A 478 37.40 5.59 9.06
N MET A 479 37.34 4.27 8.84
CA MET A 479 36.81 3.71 7.58
C MET A 479 35.35 4.13 7.38
N THR A 480 35.07 4.70 6.22
CA THR A 480 33.73 5.17 5.80
C THR A 480 32.80 3.99 5.47
N VAL A 481 31.50 4.27 5.37
CA VAL A 481 30.52 3.26 4.95
C VAL A 481 30.73 2.85 3.49
N ALA A 482 31.10 3.78 2.61
CA ALA A 482 31.41 3.48 1.21
C ALA A 482 32.61 2.52 1.06
N GLU A 483 33.70 2.77 1.80
CA GLU A 483 34.86 1.88 1.83
C GLU A 483 34.51 0.51 2.41
N MET A 484 33.75 0.46 3.52
CA MET A 484 33.29 -0.80 4.12
C MET A 484 32.49 -1.65 3.13
N LEU A 485 31.61 -1.01 2.37
CA LEU A 485 30.78 -1.66 1.35
C LEU A 485 31.57 -1.93 0.06
N GLY A 486 32.81 -1.47 -0.05
CA GLY A 486 33.67 -1.61 -1.23
C GLY A 486 33.06 -1.02 -2.48
N LEU A 487 32.52 0.21 -2.37
CA LEU A 487 31.84 0.92 -3.45
C LEU A 487 32.83 1.71 -4.31
N THR A 488 32.57 1.73 -5.62
CA THR A 488 33.11 2.75 -6.53
C THR A 488 32.22 3.99 -6.49
N THR A 489 32.69 5.13 -7.01
CA THR A 489 31.87 6.35 -7.16
C THR A 489 30.55 6.09 -7.91
N GLU A 490 30.59 5.23 -8.93
CA GLU A 490 29.39 4.83 -9.68
C GLU A 490 28.43 4.01 -8.80
N SER A 491 28.94 3.03 -8.05
CA SER A 491 28.13 2.18 -7.18
C SER A 491 27.53 2.96 -6.00
N GLU A 492 28.27 3.94 -5.48
CA GLU A 492 27.79 4.88 -4.47
C GLU A 492 26.60 5.69 -5.00
N ALA A 493 26.76 6.32 -6.18
CA ALA A 493 25.68 7.05 -6.83
C ALA A 493 24.42 6.18 -7.06
N ARG A 494 24.59 4.89 -7.38
CA ARG A 494 23.47 3.93 -7.52
C ARG A 494 22.70 3.74 -6.21
N LEU A 495 23.39 3.59 -5.08
CA LEU A 495 22.76 3.45 -3.76
C LEU A 495 22.10 4.76 -3.27
N GLU A 496 22.62 5.91 -3.69
CA GLU A 496 22.07 7.21 -3.33
C GLU A 496 20.83 7.60 -4.15
N ARG A 497 20.56 6.94 -5.29
CA ARG A 497 19.38 7.25 -6.14
C ARG A 497 18.10 7.26 -5.33
N ALA A 498 17.46 8.42 -5.23
CA ALA A 498 16.14 8.53 -4.63
C ALA A 498 15.06 8.01 -5.59
N PRO A 499 13.97 7.40 -5.09
CA PRO A 499 12.82 7.14 -5.93
C PRO A 499 12.32 8.45 -6.56
N GLY A 500 12.06 8.41 -7.87
CA GLY A 500 11.43 9.51 -8.59
C GLY A 500 10.12 9.89 -7.90
N ARG A 501 9.93 11.19 -7.67
CA ARG A 501 8.70 11.74 -7.10
C ARG A 501 7.59 11.81 -8.12
#